data_AF-A0A530QF23-F1
#
_entry.id   AF-A0A530QF23-F1
#
_cell.length_a   1.000
_cell.length_b   1.000
_cell.length_c   1.000
_cell.angle_alpha   90.00
_cell.angle_beta   90.00
_cell.angle_gamma   90.00
#
_symmetry.space_group_name_H-M   'P 1'
#
loop_
_entity.id
_entity.type
_entity.pdbx_description
1 polymer ?
#
loop_
_entity_poly.entity_id
_entity_poly.type
_entity_poly.pdbx_seq_one_letter_code
_entity_poly.pdbx_strand_id
1 'polypeptide(L)'
;LDSFEFIAITDDSARVNALLSGDINFAASINPRSMKLLESQQGFELSKTTAGNYTDLNIRLDMDPGSKADFVAGMKYLVNREQIVKSALRGLG
;
A
#
# COMPACT_ATOMS: atom_id res chain seq x y z
N LEU A 1 0.63 -2.60 30.35
CA LEU A 1 1.23 -1.94 29.17
C LEU A 1 1.57 -0.56 29.65
N ASP A 2 2.86 -0.32 29.87
CA ASP A 2 3.29 0.84 30.67
C ASP A 2 3.84 1.95 29.77
N SER A 3 4.11 1.65 28.50
CA SER A 3 4.45 2.60 27.45
C SER A 3 4.14 2.04 26.06
N PHE A 4 4.09 2.92 25.06
CA PHE A 4 4.02 2.57 23.65
C PHE A 4 4.97 3.50 22.88
N GLU A 5 5.85 2.91 22.08
CA GLU A 5 6.85 3.65 21.30
C GLU A 5 6.57 3.53 19.81
N PHE A 6 6.73 4.64 19.10
CA PHE A 6 6.65 4.68 17.65
C PHE A 6 8.05 4.86 17.07
N ILE A 7 8.50 3.87 16.31
CA ILE A 7 9.77 3.93 15.57
C ILE A 7 9.50 3.92 14.06
N ALA A 8 10.32 4.67 13.31
CA ALA A 8 10.21 4.73 11.87
C ALA A 8 11.17 3.70 11.23
N ILE A 9 10.60 2.67 10.59
CA ILE A 9 11.33 1.72 9.73
C ILE A 9 10.76 1.86 8.31
N THR A 10 11.47 2.62 7.47
CA THR A 10 10.99 2.99 6.13
C THR A 10 11.02 1.82 5.15
N ASP A 11 11.99 0.91 5.27
CA ASP A 11 12.11 -0.25 4.40
C ASP A 11 11.10 -1.35 4.79
N ASP A 12 10.33 -1.84 3.81
CA ASP A 12 9.28 -2.83 4.01
C ASP A 12 9.85 -4.17 4.52
N SER A 13 10.98 -4.63 3.96
CA SER A 13 11.62 -5.88 4.36
C SER A 13 12.17 -5.79 5.78
N ALA A 14 12.87 -4.72 6.12
CA ALA A 14 13.38 -4.48 7.47
C ALA A 14 12.25 -4.45 8.50
N ARG A 15 11.12 -3.82 8.19
CA ARG A 15 9.96 -3.75 9.07
C ARG A 15 9.31 -5.11 9.32
N VAL A 16 9.19 -5.94 8.29
CA VAL A 16 8.70 -7.32 8.44
C VAL A 16 9.68 -8.17 9.24
N ASN A 17 10.99 -8.04 8.99
CA ASN A 17 11.99 -8.80 9.72
C ASN A 17 12.03 -8.43 11.20
N ALA A 18 11.95 -7.14 11.54
CA ALA A 18 11.87 -6.67 12.93
C ALA A 18 10.64 -7.21 13.66
N LEU A 19 9.52 -7.35 12.96
CA LEU A 19 8.32 -7.99 13.52
C LEU A 19 8.56 -9.48 13.77
N LEU A 20 9.14 -10.19 12.79
CA LEU A 20 9.38 -11.63 12.88
C LEU A 20 10.47 -12.02 13.89
N SER A 21 11.47 -11.17 14.11
CA SER A 21 12.50 -11.34 15.15
C SER A 21 12.00 -11.00 16.56
N GLY A 22 10.87 -10.29 16.66
CA GLY A 22 10.33 -9.80 17.93
C GLY A 22 10.94 -8.47 18.39
N ASP A 23 11.70 -7.78 17.55
CA ASP A 23 12.24 -6.44 17.84
C ASP A 23 11.11 -5.40 17.96
N ILE A 24 9.98 -5.63 17.31
CA ILE A 24 8.75 -4.84 17.45
C ILE A 24 7.52 -5.73 17.64
N ASN A 25 6.52 -5.23 18.35
CA ASN A 25 5.26 -5.94 18.57
C ASN A 25 4.20 -5.66 17.49
N PHE A 26 4.26 -4.48 16.86
CA PHE A 26 3.30 -4.05 15.83
C PHE A 26 4.04 -3.45 14.64
N ALA A 27 3.59 -3.80 13.44
CA ALA A 27 4.03 -3.18 12.20
C ALA A 27 2.82 -2.67 11.42
N ALA A 28 2.82 -1.37 11.11
CA ALA A 28 1.82 -0.75 10.26
C ALA A 28 2.22 -0.86 8.78
N SER A 29 1.24 -0.64 7.89
CA SER A 29 1.45 -0.52 6.44
C SER A 29 2.22 -1.70 5.84
N ILE A 30 1.77 -2.92 6.15
CA ILE A 30 2.37 -4.14 5.60
C ILE A 30 2.17 -4.16 4.08
N ASN A 31 3.28 -4.36 3.35
CA ASN A 31 3.22 -4.53 1.91
C ASN A 31 2.38 -5.79 1.58
N PRO A 32 1.38 -5.70 0.67
CA PRO A 32 0.56 -6.85 0.29
C PRO A 32 1.37 -8.09 -0.17
N ARG A 33 2.59 -7.89 -0.67
CA ARG A 33 3.49 -8.97 -1.08
C ARG A 33 4.01 -9.82 0.09
N SER A 34 4.10 -9.24 1.29
CA SER A 34 4.61 -9.92 2.49
C SER A 34 3.51 -10.62 3.30
N MET A 35 2.23 -10.41 2.97
CA MET A 35 1.11 -10.97 3.73
C MET A 35 1.15 -12.49 3.80
N LYS A 36 1.39 -13.16 2.66
CA LYS A 36 1.46 -14.62 2.61
C LYS A 36 2.56 -15.19 3.50
N LEU A 37 3.70 -14.48 3.62
CA LEU A 37 4.79 -14.87 4.51
C LEU A 37 4.36 -14.74 5.97
N LEU A 38 3.74 -13.61 6.34
CA LEU A 38 3.28 -13.37 7.71
C LEU A 38 2.17 -14.37 8.12
N GLU A 39 1.22 -14.64 7.24
CA GLU A 39 0.14 -15.64 7.45
C GLU A 39 0.68 -17.07 7.61
N SER A 40 1.88 -17.36 7.10
CA SER A 40 2.51 -18.67 7.25
C SER A 40 3.32 -18.83 8.53
N GLN A 41 3.55 -17.76 9.30
CA GLN A 41 4.31 -17.82 10.55
C GLN A 41 3.35 -18.00 11.73
N GLN A 42 3.69 -18.92 12.63
CA GLN A 42 2.92 -19.11 13.85
C GLN A 42 3.12 -17.92 14.80
N GLY A 43 2.05 -17.46 15.43
CA GLY A 43 2.10 -16.39 16.44
C GLY A 43 1.93 -14.98 15.88
N PHE A 44 1.72 -14.81 14.57
CA PHE A 44 1.42 -13.53 13.94
C PHE A 44 0.01 -13.51 13.37
N GLU A 45 -0.64 -12.35 13.46
CA GLU A 45 -1.97 -12.11 12.90
C GLU A 45 -1.94 -10.84 12.05
N LEU A 46 -2.57 -10.89 10.87
CA LEU A 46 -2.77 -9.72 10.03
C LEU A 46 -4.11 -9.07 10.33
N SER A 47 -4.08 -7.82 10.78
CA SER A 47 -5.26 -6.96 10.81
C SER A 47 -5.43 -6.25 9.46
N LYS A 48 -6.55 -6.50 8.79
CA LYS A 48 -6.90 -5.88 7.49
C LYS A 48 -8.11 -4.97 7.70
N THR A 49 -7.99 -3.71 7.32
CA THR A 49 -9.07 -2.71 7.41
C THR A 49 -9.11 -1.83 6.17
N THR A 50 -10.28 -1.34 5.79
CA THR A 50 -10.43 -0.36 4.72
C THR A 50 -9.88 0.97 5.22
N ALA A 51 -8.88 1.50 4.51
CA ALA A 51 -8.34 2.80 4.80
C ALA A 51 -9.24 3.90 4.18
N GLY A 52 -9.29 5.07 4.82
CA GLY A 52 -10.12 6.20 4.36
C GLY A 52 -9.52 7.00 3.20
N ASN A 53 -8.37 6.57 2.66
CA ASN A 53 -7.67 7.22 1.57
C ASN A 53 -7.98 6.57 0.22
N TYR A 54 -7.68 7.29 -0.85
CA TYR A 54 -7.69 6.78 -2.22
C TYR A 54 -6.38 7.18 -2.93
N THR A 55 -6.07 6.54 -4.06
CA THR A 55 -4.92 6.86 -4.90
C THR A 55 -5.37 7.22 -6.31
N ASP A 56 -4.66 8.14 -6.95
CA ASP A 56 -4.97 8.62 -8.29
C ASP A 56 -3.72 9.01 -9.09
N LEU A 57 -3.95 9.31 -10.37
CA LEU A 57 -2.97 9.95 -11.24
C LEU A 57 -3.40 11.39 -11.46
N ASN A 58 -2.68 12.33 -10.86
CA ASN A 58 -2.94 13.75 -11.03
C ASN A 58 -2.33 14.27 -12.33
N ILE A 59 -3.18 14.79 -13.22
CA ILE A 59 -2.76 15.42 -14.47
C ILE A 59 -2.87 16.94 -14.30
N ARG A 60 -1.75 17.64 -14.50
CA ARG A 60 -1.67 19.11 -14.45
C ARG A 60 -2.45 19.73 -15.61
N LEU A 61 -3.57 20.39 -15.32
CA LEU A 61 -4.44 21.00 -16.32
C LEU A 61 -3.92 22.33 -16.88
N ASP A 62 -2.87 22.88 -16.26
CA ASP A 62 -2.22 24.13 -16.64
C ASP A 62 -0.97 23.92 -17.52
N MET A 63 -0.65 22.67 -17.86
CA MET A 63 0.52 22.30 -18.66
C MET A 63 0.11 21.40 -19.82
N ASP A 64 0.74 21.55 -20.97
CA ASP A 64 0.60 20.58 -22.06
C ASP A 64 1.23 19.22 -21.64
N PRO A 65 0.60 18.06 -21.96
CA PRO A 65 -0.68 17.91 -22.67
C PRO A 65 -1.93 17.90 -21.76
N GLY A 66 -1.79 18.05 -20.45
CA GLY A 66 -2.89 17.98 -19.48
C GLY A 66 -3.93 19.10 -19.59
N SER A 67 -3.59 20.21 -20.24
CA SER A 67 -4.51 21.29 -20.63
C SER A 67 -5.57 20.86 -21.66
N LYS A 68 -5.40 19.70 -22.31
CA LYS A 68 -6.33 19.19 -23.34
C LYS A 68 -7.31 18.20 -22.70
N ALA A 69 -8.60 18.54 -22.69
CA ALA A 69 -9.64 17.70 -22.09
C ALA A 69 -9.68 16.28 -22.66
N ASP A 70 -9.51 16.12 -23.98
CA ASP A 70 -9.49 14.82 -24.64
C ASP A 70 -8.29 13.96 -24.23
N PHE A 71 -7.13 14.59 -23.95
CA PHE A 71 -5.97 13.87 -23.42
C PHE A 71 -6.28 13.31 -22.02
N VAL A 72 -6.84 14.15 -21.12
CA VAL A 72 -7.22 13.72 -19.77
C VAL A 72 -8.27 12.61 -19.81
N ALA A 73 -9.27 12.72 -20.69
CA ALA A 73 -10.27 11.68 -20.89
C ALA A 73 -9.65 10.38 -21.40
N GLY A 74 -8.78 10.46 -22.41
CA GLY A 74 -8.02 9.33 -22.94
C GLY A 74 -7.24 8.60 -21.85
N MET A 75 -6.50 9.33 -21.00
CA MET A 75 -5.76 8.74 -19.87
C MET A 75 -6.68 8.00 -18.89
N LYS A 76 -7.90 8.50 -18.63
CA LYS A 76 -8.87 7.80 -17.76
C LYS A 76 -9.29 6.44 -18.33
N TYR A 77 -9.41 6.33 -19.64
CA TYR A 77 -9.79 5.10 -20.34
C TYR A 77 -8.64 4.09 -20.51
N LEU A 78 -7.39 4.56 -20.55
CA LEU A 78 -6.22 3.69 -20.62
C LEU A 78 -5.96 2.92 -19.31
N VAL A 79 -6.41 3.44 -18.17
CA VAL A 79 -6.12 2.86 -16.85
C VAL A 79 -7.10 1.73 -16.52
N ASN A 80 -6.61 0.48 -16.60
CA ASN A 80 -7.33 -0.70 -16.14
C ASN A 80 -7.25 -0.84 -14.61
N ARG A 81 -8.27 -0.31 -13.92
CA ARG A 81 -8.34 -0.29 -12.44
C ARG A 81 -8.42 -1.70 -11.84
N GLU A 82 -9.21 -2.60 -12.43
CA GLU A 82 -9.34 -3.97 -11.94
C GLU A 82 -8.01 -4.73 -12.00
N GLN A 83 -7.26 -4.55 -13.09
CA GLN A 83 -5.94 -5.15 -13.23
C GLN A 83 -4.94 -4.61 -12.20
N ILE A 84 -4.99 -3.31 -11.88
CA ILE A 84 -4.16 -2.70 -10.83
C ILE A 84 -4.50 -3.30 -9.47
N VAL A 85 -5.80 -3.35 -9.10
CA VAL A 85 -6.25 -3.93 -7.83
C VAL A 85 -5.77 -5.38 -7.71
N LYS A 86 -5.98 -6.20 -8.75
CA LYS A 86 -5.61 -7.62 -8.74
C LYS A 86 -4.09 -7.85 -8.71
N SER A 87 -3.34 -7.14 -9.55
CA SER A 87 -1.94 -7.44 -9.82
C SER A 87 -0.99 -6.69 -8.89
N ALA A 88 -1.18 -5.38 -8.77
CA ALA A 88 -0.30 -4.51 -8.01
C ALA A 88 -0.68 -4.49 -6.52
N LEU A 89 -1.97 -4.36 -6.22
CA LEU A 89 -2.49 -4.24 -4.84
C LEU A 89 -2.88 -5.59 -4.23
N ARG A 90 -2.76 -6.70 -4.98
CA ARG A 90 -3.09 -8.07 -4.52
C ARG A 90 -4.52 -8.21 -3.97
N GLY A 91 -5.47 -7.46 -4.52
CA GLY A 91 -6.87 -7.46 -4.12
C GLY A 91 -7.22 -6.54 -2.95
N LEU A 92 -6.29 -5.69 -2.50
CA LEU A 92 -6.48 -4.75 -1.38
C LEU A 92 -6.64 -3.29 -1.84
N GLY A 93 -7.25 -3.07 -3.00
CA GLY A 93 -7.46 -1.74 -3.57
C GLY A 93 -8.91 -1.29 -3.56
#